data_AF-A0A936LA32-F1
#
_entry.id   AF-A0A936LA32-F1
#
_cell.length_a   1.000
_cell.length_b   1.000
_cell.length_c   1.000
_cell.angle_alpha   90.00
_cell.angle_beta   90.00
_cell.angle_gamma   90.00
#
_symmetry.space_group_name_H-M   'P 1'
#
loop_
_entity.id
_entity.type
_entity.pdbx_description
1 polymer ?
#
loop_
_entity_poly.entity_id
_entity_poly.type
_entity_poly.pdbx_seq_one_letter_code
_entity_poly.pdbx_strand_id
1 'polypeptide(L)'
;MAKLLTNQAIYYEAGVTPGTFAPLANSGDNKTFTDTRKPWSLATGSEAVIAPMGLLTGGAVTPAAALGNNNVDVAALTAMMPAATGASANTGILTVAATINIAVTRSATGGTPYLTTSITITGAGAAAAVAGTAGAAQSETRGAAGGPPLIPVDSIEISQVRLSSITAAPVTASEIFQAPGLHQERADYPVYTADYLGGKITFASALPLVHVGSLPKRVYARVSTPIFAEIPNTKDWVPAKESISVSSEAYYDGVVGSSSSSIGSASFSVAFGIDGVTDALLGKEGQNLMFMFKPDKNGVSYQLTQGTFAIAQTFGVKAAPAGAVTIAAQQATRNFAS
;
A
#
# COMPACT_ATOMS: atom_id res chain seq x y z
N MET A 1 -22.09 -26.74 -25.69
CA MET A 1 -20.99 -27.72 -25.84
C MET A 1 -19.81 -27.24 -25.02
N ALA A 2 -19.16 -28.13 -24.26
CA ALA A 2 -17.89 -27.80 -23.62
C ALA A 2 -16.81 -27.61 -24.70
N LYS A 3 -16.06 -26.50 -24.67
CA LYS A 3 -14.93 -26.28 -25.59
C LYS A 3 -13.80 -27.24 -25.19
N LEU A 4 -13.36 -28.07 -26.12
CA LEU A 4 -12.15 -28.87 -25.93
C LEU A 4 -10.94 -27.92 -25.94
N LEU A 5 -10.13 -27.97 -24.89
CA LEU A 5 -8.96 -27.11 -24.74
C LEU A 5 -7.74 -27.79 -25.38
N THR A 6 -7.40 -27.42 -26.61
CA THR A 6 -6.33 -28.07 -27.41
C THR A 6 -5.05 -27.25 -27.55
N ASN A 7 -5.06 -25.99 -27.14
CA ASN A 7 -3.95 -25.06 -27.33
C ASN A 7 -3.68 -24.27 -26.04
N GLN A 8 -3.47 -24.97 -24.94
CA GLN A 8 -3.22 -24.35 -23.63
C GLN A 8 -1.75 -23.93 -23.50
N ALA A 9 -1.47 -22.92 -22.69
CA ALA A 9 -0.10 -22.51 -22.40
C ALA A 9 0.05 -22.03 -20.96
N ILE A 10 1.19 -22.34 -20.34
CA ILE A 10 1.59 -21.76 -19.05
C ILE A 10 2.80 -20.86 -19.30
N TYR A 11 2.78 -19.70 -18.66
CA TYR A 11 3.87 -18.74 -18.66
C TYR A 11 4.33 -18.50 -17.23
N TYR A 12 5.60 -18.19 -17.06
CA TYR A 12 6.16 -17.73 -15.80
C TYR A 12 6.74 -16.33 -15.96
N GLU A 13 6.82 -15.61 -14.85
CA GLU A 13 7.54 -14.35 -14.75
C GLU A 13 9.05 -14.58 -14.90
N ALA A 14 9.56 -14.31 -16.10
CA ALA A 14 10.98 -14.47 -16.42
C ALA A 14 11.81 -13.23 -16.07
N GLY A 15 11.15 -12.08 -15.92
CA GLY A 15 11.76 -10.83 -15.53
C GLY A 15 10.69 -9.80 -15.18
N VAL A 16 11.11 -8.57 -14.94
CA VAL A 16 10.22 -7.46 -14.58
C VAL A 16 10.56 -6.19 -15.36
N THR A 17 9.56 -5.36 -15.59
CA THR A 17 9.77 -3.94 -15.88
C THR A 17 9.68 -3.16 -14.57
N PRO A 18 10.78 -2.58 -14.06
CA PRO A 18 10.74 -1.83 -12.82
C PRO A 18 9.99 -0.52 -13.01
N GLY A 19 9.11 -0.18 -12.07
CA GLY A 19 8.43 1.11 -12.02
C GLY A 19 9.01 2.05 -10.97
N THR A 20 8.71 3.34 -11.12
CA THR A 20 8.93 4.36 -10.10
C THR A 20 7.68 4.55 -9.24
N PHE A 21 7.80 5.29 -8.14
CA PHE A 21 6.63 5.72 -7.39
C PHE A 21 5.70 6.54 -8.27
N ALA A 22 4.44 6.13 -8.36
CA ALA A 22 3.37 6.89 -8.98
C ALA A 22 2.15 6.89 -8.06
N PRO A 23 1.32 7.94 -8.11
CA PRO A 23 0.10 8.00 -7.31
C PRO A 23 -0.91 6.95 -7.76
N LEU A 24 -1.56 6.32 -6.79
CA LEU A 24 -2.71 5.46 -7.02
C LEU A 24 -3.97 6.32 -7.20
N ALA A 25 -4.87 5.86 -8.08
CA ALA A 25 -6.14 6.52 -8.30
C ALA A 25 -7.15 6.14 -7.21
N ASN A 26 -7.72 7.15 -6.55
CA ASN A 26 -8.83 6.95 -5.62
C ASN A 26 -10.09 6.51 -6.38
N SER A 27 -10.74 5.45 -5.91
CA SER A 27 -11.97 4.91 -6.53
C SER A 27 -13.24 5.70 -6.18
N GLY A 28 -13.12 6.79 -5.41
CA GLY A 28 -14.21 7.69 -5.03
C GLY A 28 -14.78 7.42 -3.63
N ASP A 29 -14.42 6.30 -3.01
CA ASP A 29 -14.81 5.93 -1.64
C ASP A 29 -13.78 6.37 -0.58
N ASN A 30 -12.66 6.96 -1.01
CA ASN A 30 -11.51 7.35 -0.18
C ASN A 30 -10.89 6.17 0.59
N LYS A 31 -11.21 4.94 0.21
CA LYS A 31 -10.82 3.70 0.90
C LYS A 31 -10.08 2.77 -0.06
N THR A 32 -10.45 2.79 -1.32
CA THR A 32 -9.94 1.93 -2.37
C THR A 32 -9.11 2.73 -3.35
N PHE A 33 -7.89 2.28 -3.57
CA PHE A 33 -6.94 2.93 -4.47
C PHE A 33 -6.41 1.93 -5.49
N THR A 34 -6.42 2.28 -6.77
CA THR A 34 -6.09 1.40 -7.89
C THR A 34 -4.95 1.93 -8.73
N ASP A 35 -4.19 1.02 -9.33
CA ASP A 35 -3.14 1.28 -10.30
C ASP A 35 -3.49 0.66 -11.65
N THR A 36 -3.19 1.38 -12.71
CA THR A 36 -3.31 0.87 -14.08
C THR A 36 -2.15 -0.07 -14.42
N ARG A 37 -1.00 0.07 -13.74
CA ARG A 37 0.16 -0.81 -13.85
C ARG A 37 -0.13 -2.08 -13.04
N LYS A 38 -0.75 -3.06 -13.68
CA LYS A 38 -1.12 -4.34 -13.05
C LYS A 38 -0.86 -5.50 -14.01
N PRO A 39 -0.60 -6.71 -13.49
CA PRO A 39 -0.47 -7.06 -12.07
C PRO A 39 0.87 -6.58 -11.46
N TRP A 40 0.94 -6.50 -10.13
CA TRP A 40 2.15 -6.15 -9.37
C TRP A 40 2.98 -7.40 -9.09
N SER A 41 4.22 -7.39 -9.57
CA SER A 41 5.21 -8.41 -9.25
C SER A 41 5.60 -8.40 -7.77
N LEU A 42 5.76 -9.59 -7.22
CA LEU A 42 6.43 -9.88 -5.95
C LEU A 42 7.66 -10.76 -6.15
N ALA A 43 8.25 -10.73 -7.35
CA ALA A 43 9.54 -11.34 -7.60
C ALA A 43 10.58 -10.81 -6.61
N THR A 44 11.42 -11.70 -6.11
CA THR A 44 12.42 -11.37 -5.10
C THR A 44 13.31 -10.21 -5.57
N GLY A 45 13.34 -9.13 -4.78
CA GLY A 45 14.05 -7.88 -5.10
C GLY A 45 13.31 -6.91 -6.01
N SER A 46 12.08 -7.22 -6.42
CA SER A 46 11.21 -6.40 -7.28
C SER A 46 9.84 -6.12 -6.66
N GLU A 47 9.71 -6.38 -5.36
CA GLU A 47 8.45 -6.30 -4.62
C GLU A 47 7.84 -4.89 -4.67
N ALA A 48 6.52 -4.86 -4.76
CA ALA A 48 5.77 -3.62 -4.70
C ALA A 48 5.97 -2.91 -3.34
N VAL A 49 6.31 -1.62 -3.39
CA VAL A 49 6.34 -0.75 -2.21
C VAL A 49 5.10 0.15 -2.25
N ILE A 50 4.18 -0.10 -1.33
CA ILE A 50 2.97 0.69 -1.14
C ILE A 50 3.28 1.77 -0.12
N ALA A 51 2.97 3.01 -0.47
CA ALA A 51 3.42 4.19 0.25
C ALA A 51 2.27 5.21 0.42
N PRO A 52 1.35 4.98 1.38
CA PRO A 52 0.43 6.02 1.83
C PRO A 52 1.24 7.15 2.46
N MET A 53 0.97 8.40 2.06
CA MET A 53 1.70 9.52 2.65
C MET A 53 1.42 9.63 4.15
N GLY A 54 2.45 9.96 4.94
CA GLY A 54 2.26 10.20 6.37
C GLY A 54 3.55 10.07 7.18
N LEU A 55 3.46 10.42 8.46
CA LEU A 55 4.53 10.27 9.43
C LEU A 55 4.85 8.78 9.66
N LEU A 56 6.14 8.45 9.82
CA LEU A 56 6.64 7.13 10.17
C LEU A 56 7.22 7.10 11.58
N THR A 57 8.14 8.01 11.92
CA THR A 57 8.75 8.10 13.27
C THR A 57 9.11 9.55 13.61
N GLY A 58 9.23 9.86 14.91
CA GLY A 58 9.64 11.19 15.39
C GLY A 58 8.54 12.24 15.24
N GLY A 59 8.93 13.49 14.94
CA GLY A 59 7.99 14.56 14.59
C GLY A 59 7.17 15.10 15.76
N ALA A 60 7.66 14.94 16.98
CA ALA A 60 7.06 15.57 18.16
C ALA A 60 7.06 17.10 17.97
N VAL A 61 5.91 17.71 18.15
CA VAL A 61 5.72 19.16 18.14
C VAL A 61 5.61 19.62 19.59
N THR A 62 6.46 20.55 19.99
CA THR A 62 6.53 21.06 21.37
C THR A 62 6.41 22.58 21.39
N PRO A 63 6.06 23.19 22.53
CA PRO A 63 6.31 24.61 22.74
C PRO A 63 7.74 24.98 22.33
N ALA A 64 7.91 26.15 21.71
CA ALA A 64 9.24 26.60 21.33
C ALA A 64 10.13 26.77 22.56
N ALA A 65 11.30 26.14 22.56
CA ALA A 65 12.26 26.21 23.67
C ALA A 65 12.75 27.63 23.93
N ALA A 66 12.80 28.46 22.88
CA ALA A 66 13.15 29.88 22.98
C ALA A 66 12.05 30.73 23.65
N LEU A 67 10.88 30.15 23.96
CA LEU A 67 9.71 30.82 24.51
C LEU A 67 9.25 32.02 23.66
N GLY A 68 9.51 31.97 22.35
CA GLY A 68 9.02 32.94 21.38
C GLY A 68 7.50 32.90 21.31
N ASN A 69 6.88 34.08 21.19
CA ASN A 69 5.44 34.17 21.03
C ASN A 69 5.00 33.50 19.73
N ASN A 70 3.97 32.66 19.81
CA ASN A 70 3.36 32.02 18.64
C ASN A 70 4.36 31.15 17.86
N ASN A 71 5.25 30.45 18.57
CA ASN A 71 6.19 29.52 17.95
C ASN A 71 6.08 28.12 18.56
N VAL A 72 6.34 27.11 17.72
CA VAL A 72 6.53 25.71 18.13
C VAL A 72 7.83 25.16 17.54
N ASP A 73 8.37 24.13 18.19
CA ASP A 73 9.50 23.36 17.69
C ASP A 73 9.03 22.00 17.19
N VAL A 74 9.70 21.47 16.16
CA VAL A 74 9.43 20.16 15.57
C VAL A 74 10.69 19.32 15.66
N ALA A 75 10.61 18.19 16.34
CA ALA A 75 11.69 17.21 16.39
C ALA A 75 11.94 16.58 15.01
N ALA A 76 13.17 16.09 14.79
CA ALA A 76 13.51 15.35 13.58
C ALA A 76 12.56 14.15 13.38
N LEU A 77 12.32 13.80 12.12
CA LEU A 77 11.34 12.78 11.76
C LEU A 77 11.69 12.03 10.49
N THR A 78 10.98 10.92 10.30
CA THR A 78 10.86 10.26 9.00
C THR A 78 9.40 10.23 8.57
N ALA A 79 9.15 10.41 7.28
CA ALA A 79 7.83 10.39 6.68
C ALA A 79 7.85 9.57 5.39
N MET A 80 6.75 8.87 5.11
CA MET A 80 6.49 8.30 3.79
C MET A 80 5.99 9.43 2.89
N MET A 81 6.84 9.94 1.99
CA MET A 81 6.49 11.02 1.06
C MET A 81 7.23 10.81 -0.27
N PRO A 82 6.89 9.79 -1.08
CA PRO A 82 7.73 9.35 -2.19
C PRO A 82 7.92 10.37 -3.33
N ALA A 83 7.04 11.38 -3.41
CA ALA A 83 7.14 12.48 -4.37
C ALA A 83 7.80 13.74 -3.80
N ALA A 84 8.17 13.75 -2.51
CA ALA A 84 8.82 14.91 -1.91
C ALA A 84 10.30 15.00 -2.32
N THR A 85 10.82 16.22 -2.41
CA THR A 85 12.25 16.47 -2.61
C THR A 85 13.06 15.82 -1.49
N GLY A 86 14.06 15.02 -1.85
CA GLY A 86 14.91 14.31 -0.89
C GLY A 86 14.37 12.96 -0.41
N ALA A 87 13.19 12.53 -0.85
CA ALA A 87 12.69 11.19 -0.56
C ALA A 87 13.48 10.12 -1.33
N SER A 88 13.67 8.95 -0.70
CA SER A 88 14.30 7.80 -1.34
C SER A 88 13.46 7.29 -2.51
N ALA A 89 14.05 7.18 -3.70
CA ALA A 89 13.39 6.62 -4.88
C ALA A 89 13.01 5.13 -4.72
N ASN A 90 13.65 4.42 -3.79
CA ASN A 90 13.44 2.99 -3.57
C ASN A 90 12.43 2.69 -2.45
N THR A 91 12.47 3.46 -1.36
CA THR A 91 11.64 3.23 -0.17
C THR A 91 10.52 4.25 0.00
N GLY A 92 10.60 5.41 -0.66
CA GLY A 92 9.64 6.50 -0.50
C GLY A 92 9.80 7.30 0.81
N ILE A 93 10.77 6.91 1.65
CA ILE A 93 11.01 7.53 2.95
C ILE A 93 11.80 8.83 2.76
N LEU A 94 11.30 9.88 3.39
CA LEU A 94 11.92 11.18 3.56
C LEU A 94 12.40 11.33 5.00
N THR A 95 13.64 11.79 5.18
CA THR A 95 14.17 12.19 6.50
C THR A 95 14.18 13.71 6.59
N VAL A 96 13.61 14.26 7.66
CA VAL A 96 13.52 15.70 7.89
C VAL A 96 14.23 16.04 9.20
N ALA A 97 15.14 17.01 9.16
CA ALA A 97 15.83 17.50 10.34
C ALA A 97 14.87 18.24 11.28
N ALA A 98 15.26 18.36 12.56
CA ALA A 98 14.51 19.16 13.51
C ALA A 98 14.42 20.61 13.03
N THR A 99 13.26 21.22 13.20
CA THR A 99 13.00 22.62 12.82
C THR A 99 12.50 23.37 14.05
N ILE A 100 13.16 24.47 14.38
CA ILE A 100 12.82 25.28 15.55
C ILE A 100 12.08 26.55 15.15
N ASN A 101 11.32 27.10 16.08
CA ASN A 101 10.63 28.39 15.96
C ASN A 101 9.70 28.50 14.75
N ILE A 102 8.99 27.42 14.41
CA ILE A 102 7.93 27.49 13.38
C ILE A 102 6.84 28.43 13.88
N ALA A 103 6.61 29.50 13.13
CA ALA A 103 5.59 30.49 13.48
C ALA A 103 4.19 29.92 13.24
N VAL A 104 3.33 30.01 14.26
CA VAL A 104 1.90 29.76 14.17
C VAL A 104 1.14 31.07 14.19
N THR A 105 -0.05 31.10 13.59
CA THR A 105 -0.83 32.32 13.46
C THR A 105 -1.82 32.42 14.61
N ARG A 106 -1.93 33.60 15.23
CA ARG A 106 -3.10 34.00 16.03
C ARG A 106 -4.01 34.86 15.17
N SER A 107 -5.30 34.88 15.50
CA SER A 107 -6.24 35.78 14.82
C SER A 107 -5.81 37.24 14.98
N ALA A 108 -6.11 38.05 13.97
CA ALA A 108 -5.80 39.47 13.97
C ALA A 108 -6.49 40.22 15.14
N THR A 109 -5.87 41.31 15.58
CA THR A 109 -6.41 42.19 16.63
C THR A 109 -7.83 42.65 16.27
N GLY A 110 -8.77 42.52 17.21
CA GLY A 110 -10.18 42.83 17.00
C GLY A 110 -10.98 41.73 16.29
N GLY A 111 -10.34 40.63 15.88
CA GLY A 111 -10.97 39.44 15.31
C GLY A 111 -11.46 38.46 16.37
N THR A 112 -11.99 37.33 15.90
CA THR A 112 -12.45 36.23 16.75
C THR A 112 -11.28 35.37 17.25
N PRO A 113 -11.29 34.89 18.50
CA PRO A 113 -10.06 34.45 19.17
C PRO A 113 -9.60 33.04 18.80
N TYR A 114 -10.42 32.23 18.13
CA TYR A 114 -10.12 30.82 17.87
C TYR A 114 -9.51 30.64 16.47
N LEU A 115 -8.30 30.09 16.40
CA LEU A 115 -7.63 29.79 15.14
C LEU A 115 -6.78 28.52 15.31
N THR A 116 -6.97 27.57 14.39
CA THR A 116 -6.19 26.34 14.33
C THR A 116 -5.15 26.42 13.23
N THR A 117 -3.89 26.15 13.57
CA THR A 117 -2.77 26.05 12.62
C THR A 117 -2.36 24.59 12.49
N SER A 118 -2.32 24.05 11.28
CA SER A 118 -1.75 22.72 11.02
C SER A 118 -0.24 22.83 10.83
N ILE A 119 0.52 22.00 11.52
CA ILE A 119 1.95 21.83 11.25
C ILE A 119 2.10 20.68 10.27
N THR A 120 2.76 20.95 9.15
CA THR A 120 2.87 20.02 8.04
C THR A 120 4.33 19.77 7.66
N ILE A 121 4.59 18.63 7.03
CA ILE A 121 5.79 18.46 6.19
C ILE A 121 5.36 18.64 4.74
N THR A 122 6.03 19.55 4.05
CA THR A 122 5.70 19.91 2.66
C THR A 122 6.37 19.00 1.65
N GLY A 123 5.90 19.04 0.40
CA GLY A 123 6.54 18.32 -0.72
C GLY A 123 8.00 18.77 -0.99
N ALA A 124 8.44 19.90 -0.46
CA ALA A 124 9.84 20.33 -0.50
C ALA A 124 10.71 19.67 0.60
N GLY A 125 10.12 18.83 1.46
CA GLY A 125 10.83 18.11 2.52
C GLY A 125 11.11 18.95 3.77
N ALA A 126 10.32 19.99 4.02
CA ALA A 126 10.50 20.90 5.15
C ALA A 126 9.21 21.08 5.96
N ALA A 127 9.36 21.36 7.26
CA ALA A 127 8.24 21.67 8.14
C ALA A 127 7.68 23.08 7.85
N ALA A 128 6.36 23.21 7.86
CA ALA A 128 5.66 24.47 7.62
C ALA A 128 4.39 24.57 8.48
N ALA A 129 3.91 25.79 8.68
CA ALA A 129 2.64 26.08 9.31
C ALA A 129 1.62 26.50 8.26
N VAL A 130 0.43 25.91 8.31
CA VAL A 130 -0.73 26.31 7.51
C VAL A 130 -1.78 26.82 8.47
N ALA A 131 -2.17 28.09 8.34
CA ALA A 131 -3.18 28.69 9.18
C ALA A 131 -4.60 28.42 8.66
N GLY A 132 -5.52 28.10 9.56
CA GLY A 132 -6.96 28.09 9.29
C GLY A 132 -7.56 29.50 9.29
N THR A 133 -8.89 29.55 9.27
CA THR A 133 -9.65 30.81 9.36
C THR A 133 -10.06 31.05 10.81
N ALA A 134 -9.94 32.30 11.28
CA ALA A 134 -10.38 32.69 12.61
C ALA A 134 -11.89 32.47 12.82
N GLY A 135 -12.29 31.98 14.00
CA GLY A 135 -13.67 31.68 14.35
C GLY A 135 -14.05 32.10 15.78
N ALA A 136 -15.36 32.24 16.00
CA ALA A 136 -15.92 32.64 17.30
C ALA A 136 -15.93 31.49 18.35
N ALA A 137 -15.72 30.25 17.91
CA ALA A 137 -15.56 29.06 18.73
C ALA A 137 -14.57 28.10 18.05
N GLN A 138 -14.03 27.12 18.80
CA GLN A 138 -13.27 26.03 18.18
C GLN A 138 -14.20 25.15 17.33
N SER A 139 -13.69 24.68 16.20
CA SER A 139 -14.39 23.76 15.30
C SER A 139 -13.50 22.57 14.94
N GLU A 140 -14.11 21.40 14.81
CA GLU A 140 -13.44 20.21 14.24
C GLU A 140 -13.61 20.15 12.71
N THR A 141 -14.44 21.01 12.14
CA THR A 141 -14.73 21.00 10.70
C THR A 141 -13.58 21.64 9.93
N ARG A 142 -12.93 20.86 9.07
CA ARG A 142 -11.84 21.38 8.24
C ARG A 142 -12.29 22.47 7.28
N GLY A 143 -11.47 23.51 7.16
CA GLY A 143 -11.73 24.68 6.32
C GLY A 143 -12.80 25.63 6.87
N ALA A 144 -13.48 25.30 7.98
CA ALA A 144 -14.41 26.20 8.63
C ALA A 144 -13.70 27.21 9.52
N ALA A 145 -14.37 28.32 9.83
CA ALA A 145 -13.92 29.29 10.83
C ALA A 145 -13.73 28.61 12.21
N GLY A 146 -12.59 28.84 12.84
CA GLY A 146 -12.17 28.20 14.10
C GLY A 146 -11.72 26.75 13.94
N GLY A 147 -11.76 26.20 12.73
CA GLY A 147 -11.37 24.83 12.42
C GLY A 147 -9.98 24.69 11.83
N PRO A 148 -9.45 23.46 11.77
CA PRO A 148 -8.20 23.18 11.09
C PRO A 148 -8.29 23.51 9.59
N PRO A 149 -7.22 24.01 8.96
CA PRO A 149 -7.20 24.24 7.52
C PRO A 149 -7.27 22.93 6.74
N LEU A 150 -7.61 23.08 5.45
CA LEU A 150 -7.21 22.10 4.45
C LEU A 150 -5.73 22.36 4.09
N ILE A 151 -4.91 21.32 4.06
CA ILE A 151 -3.47 21.44 3.76
C ILE A 151 -3.16 21.11 2.30
N PRO A 152 -2.02 21.53 1.73
CA PRO A 152 -1.66 21.17 0.35
C PRO A 152 -1.63 19.65 0.12
N VAL A 153 -2.00 19.21 -1.08
CA VAL A 153 -2.11 17.78 -1.45
C VAL A 153 -0.78 17.02 -1.40
N ASP A 154 0.33 17.73 -1.52
CA ASP A 154 1.68 17.16 -1.47
C ASP A 154 2.34 17.29 -0.09
N SER A 155 1.56 17.66 0.93
CA SER A 155 2.02 17.74 2.32
C SER A 155 1.44 16.61 3.16
N ILE A 156 1.94 16.44 4.38
CA ILE A 156 1.29 15.63 5.43
C ILE A 156 1.07 16.48 6.67
N GLU A 157 -0.02 16.26 7.41
CA GLU A 157 -0.23 16.88 8.72
C GLU A 157 0.46 16.07 9.83
N ILE A 158 1.28 16.71 10.66
CA ILE A 158 1.94 16.04 11.80
C ILE A 158 1.39 16.48 13.16
N SER A 159 0.75 17.64 13.21
CA SER A 159 0.17 18.23 14.42
C SER A 159 -0.83 19.33 14.07
N GLN A 160 -1.69 19.68 15.03
CA GLN A 160 -2.46 20.91 15.05
C GLN A 160 -2.12 21.74 16.29
N VAL A 161 -1.99 23.04 16.12
CA VAL A 161 -1.87 24.02 17.20
C VAL A 161 -3.16 24.83 17.26
N ARG A 162 -3.91 24.73 18.35
CA ARG A 162 -5.23 25.32 18.51
C ARG A 162 -5.18 26.45 19.51
N LEU A 163 -5.31 27.68 19.03
CA LEU A 163 -5.21 28.87 19.86
C LEU A 163 -6.60 29.47 20.08
N SER A 164 -6.83 30.04 21.26
CA SER A 164 -8.09 30.66 21.67
C SER A 164 -7.91 32.10 22.18
N SER A 165 -6.88 32.79 21.71
CA SER A 165 -6.57 34.16 22.07
C SER A 165 -5.90 34.90 20.91
N ILE A 166 -6.24 36.19 20.79
CA ILE A 166 -5.64 37.14 19.83
C ILE A 166 -4.32 37.74 20.33
N THR A 167 -4.01 37.59 21.62
CA THR A 167 -2.82 38.20 22.23
C THR A 167 -1.60 37.33 21.98
N ALA A 168 -0.51 37.92 21.50
CA ALA A 168 0.75 37.23 21.32
C ALA A 168 1.26 36.68 22.66
N ALA A 169 1.52 35.37 22.68
CA ALA A 169 1.99 34.66 23.86
C ALA A 169 2.70 33.36 23.42
N PRO A 170 3.60 32.78 24.25
CA PRO A 170 4.17 31.46 23.99
C PRO A 170 3.06 30.41 23.85
N VAL A 171 3.26 29.44 22.95
CA VAL A 171 2.36 28.29 22.79
C VAL A 171 2.60 27.32 23.96
N THR A 172 1.53 26.79 24.52
CA THR A 172 1.56 25.81 25.62
C THR A 172 1.35 24.39 25.09
N ALA A 173 1.79 23.38 25.85
CA ALA A 173 1.62 21.98 25.46
C ALA A 173 0.14 21.58 25.30
N SER A 174 -0.77 22.16 26.08
CA SER A 174 -2.22 21.93 25.97
C SER A 174 -2.85 22.50 24.69
N GLU A 175 -2.15 23.39 23.99
CA GLU A 175 -2.59 23.94 22.70
C GLU A 175 -2.10 23.08 21.51
N ILE A 176 -1.30 22.03 21.75
CA ILE A 176 -0.71 21.18 20.71
C ILE A 176 -1.38 19.80 20.69
N PHE A 177 -1.84 19.38 19.52
CA PHE A 177 -2.61 18.15 19.32
C PHE A 177 -1.94 17.27 18.27
N GLN A 178 -1.57 16.03 18.63
CA GLN A 178 -0.87 15.08 17.75
C GLN A 178 -1.46 13.65 17.81
N ALA A 179 -2.76 13.51 18.02
CA ALA A 179 -3.37 12.18 18.03
C ALA A 179 -3.41 11.58 16.60
N PRO A 180 -2.84 10.36 16.38
CA PRO A 180 -2.90 9.67 15.10
C PRO A 180 -4.32 9.54 14.55
N GLY A 181 -4.49 9.82 13.26
CA GLY A 181 -5.77 9.73 12.57
C GLY A 181 -6.74 10.90 12.81
N LEU A 182 -6.45 11.78 13.78
CA LEU A 182 -7.25 12.99 14.05
C LEU A 182 -6.47 14.26 13.70
N HIS A 183 -5.28 14.42 14.30
CA HIS A 183 -4.44 15.62 14.19
C HIS A 183 -3.06 15.31 13.57
N GLN A 184 -2.87 14.06 13.15
CA GLN A 184 -1.63 13.56 12.60
C GLN A 184 -1.92 12.46 11.57
N GLU A 185 -1.40 12.64 10.37
CA GLU A 185 -1.45 11.67 9.29
C GLU A 185 -0.30 10.69 9.41
N ARG A 186 -0.63 9.43 9.72
CA ARG A 186 0.30 8.31 9.84
C ARG A 186 0.37 7.54 8.53
N ALA A 187 1.56 7.09 8.13
CA ALA A 187 1.70 6.27 6.91
C ALA A 187 1.08 4.86 7.07
N ASP A 188 1.10 4.34 8.30
CA ASP A 188 0.64 3.00 8.70
C ASP A 188 -0.80 2.97 9.26
N TYR A 189 -1.51 4.10 9.21
CA TYR A 189 -2.90 4.19 9.67
C TYR A 189 -3.81 4.93 8.68
N PRO A 190 -5.03 4.42 8.41
CA PRO A 190 -5.53 3.09 8.76
C PRO A 190 -4.69 1.99 8.10
N VAL A 191 -4.76 0.76 8.62
CA VAL A 191 -4.14 -0.39 7.97
C VAL A 191 -4.81 -0.68 6.61
N TYR A 192 -4.09 -1.29 5.68
CA TYR A 192 -4.62 -1.66 4.37
C TYR A 192 -4.35 -3.13 4.03
N THR A 193 -5.13 -3.66 3.11
CA THR A 193 -4.85 -4.92 2.41
C THR A 193 -4.47 -4.62 0.96
N ALA A 194 -3.56 -5.43 0.41
CA ALA A 194 -3.09 -5.29 -0.97
C ALA A 194 -3.57 -6.46 -1.82
N ASP A 195 -4.04 -6.13 -3.01
CA ASP A 195 -4.40 -7.06 -4.07
C ASP A 195 -3.41 -6.87 -5.21
N TYR A 196 -2.31 -7.63 -5.15
CA TYR A 196 -1.20 -7.53 -6.09
C TYR A 196 -1.60 -7.91 -7.53
N LEU A 197 -2.45 -8.93 -7.69
CA LEU A 197 -2.93 -9.33 -9.01
C LEU A 197 -3.90 -8.29 -9.61
N GLY A 198 -4.67 -7.60 -8.76
CA GLY A 198 -5.61 -6.55 -9.19
C GLY A 198 -4.99 -5.16 -9.31
N GLY A 199 -3.78 -4.96 -8.80
CA GLY A 199 -3.14 -3.64 -8.71
C GLY A 199 -3.92 -2.67 -7.83
N LYS A 200 -4.35 -3.12 -6.65
CA LYS A 200 -5.29 -2.37 -5.80
C LYS A 200 -4.90 -2.49 -4.33
N ILE A 201 -5.17 -1.45 -3.55
CA ILE A 201 -5.21 -1.55 -2.09
C ILE A 201 -6.57 -1.11 -1.54
N THR A 202 -6.88 -1.59 -0.34
CA THR A 202 -8.11 -1.22 0.38
C THR A 202 -7.79 -0.97 1.85
N PHE A 203 -8.06 0.25 2.31
CA PHE A 203 -7.90 0.63 3.71
C PHE A 203 -9.01 0.07 4.60
N ALA A 204 -8.72 -0.18 5.87
CA ALA A 204 -9.67 -0.65 6.87
C ALA A 204 -10.81 0.37 7.11
N SER A 205 -10.54 1.66 6.92
CA SER A 205 -11.53 2.75 6.92
C SER A 205 -11.25 3.74 5.80
N ALA A 206 -12.24 4.58 5.45
CA ALA A 206 -12.01 5.68 4.52
C ALA A 206 -10.95 6.64 5.09
N LEU A 207 -10.08 7.14 4.22
CA LEU A 207 -9.05 8.10 4.58
C LEU A 207 -9.69 9.47 4.86
N PRO A 208 -9.29 10.19 5.93
CA PRO A 208 -9.81 11.51 6.24
C PRO A 208 -9.56 12.53 5.12
N LEU A 209 -10.51 13.43 4.88
CA LEU A 209 -10.44 14.47 3.84
C LEU A 209 -9.72 15.72 4.36
N VAL A 210 -8.39 15.64 4.41
CA VAL A 210 -7.52 16.62 5.08
C VAL A 210 -6.96 17.67 4.12
N HIS A 211 -6.90 17.37 2.82
CA HIS A 211 -6.19 18.19 1.85
C HIS A 211 -7.12 19.11 1.05
N VAL A 212 -6.54 20.17 0.47
CA VAL A 212 -7.22 21.11 -0.42
C VAL A 212 -8.03 20.36 -1.48
N GLY A 213 -9.27 20.82 -1.70
CA GLY A 213 -10.26 20.11 -2.52
C GLY A 213 -11.02 19.03 -1.77
N SER A 214 -10.90 18.97 -0.43
CA SER A 214 -11.47 17.92 0.41
C SER A 214 -11.03 16.53 -0.04
N LEU A 215 -9.72 16.37 -0.21
CA LEU A 215 -9.09 15.14 -0.69
C LEU A 215 -8.43 14.38 0.46
N PRO A 216 -8.35 13.04 0.38
CA PRO A 216 -7.53 12.26 1.29
C PRO A 216 -6.04 12.45 0.97
N LYS A 217 -5.17 12.04 1.90
CA LYS A 217 -3.75 11.89 1.62
C LYS A 217 -3.50 11.09 0.36
N ARG A 218 -2.47 11.49 -0.38
CA ARG A 218 -2.05 10.73 -1.56
C ARG A 218 -1.48 9.38 -1.14
N VAL A 219 -1.75 8.38 -1.97
CA VAL A 219 -1.20 7.05 -1.83
C VAL A 219 -0.39 6.77 -3.07
N TYR A 220 0.85 6.33 -2.89
CA TYR A 220 1.73 5.97 -4.00
C TYR A 220 2.02 4.48 -3.98
N ALA A 221 2.44 3.97 -5.13
CA ALA A 221 3.09 2.67 -5.20
C ALA A 221 4.27 2.71 -6.17
N ARG A 222 5.38 2.09 -5.78
CA ARG A 222 6.46 1.69 -6.67
C ARG A 222 6.25 0.22 -6.98
N VAL A 223 5.93 -0.09 -8.22
CA VAL A 223 5.52 -1.44 -8.62
C VAL A 223 6.30 -1.87 -9.85
N SER A 224 6.64 -3.15 -9.89
CA SER A 224 7.22 -3.77 -11.08
C SER A 224 6.14 -4.59 -11.78
N THR A 225 6.09 -4.57 -13.10
CA THR A 225 5.15 -5.41 -13.88
C THR A 225 5.88 -6.62 -14.45
N PRO A 226 5.29 -7.82 -14.41
CA PRO A 226 5.96 -9.04 -14.85
C PRO A 226 6.15 -9.07 -16.38
N ILE A 227 7.30 -9.61 -16.79
CA ILE A 227 7.57 -10.00 -18.18
C ILE A 227 7.43 -11.52 -18.24
N PHE A 228 6.42 -11.97 -18.98
CA PHE A 228 6.10 -13.40 -19.08
C PHE A 228 6.88 -14.09 -20.20
N ALA A 229 7.42 -15.27 -19.90
CA ALA A 229 7.94 -16.21 -20.88
C ALA A 229 7.15 -17.52 -20.81
N GLU A 230 6.95 -18.16 -21.96
CA GLU A 230 6.24 -19.44 -22.04
C GLU A 230 7.11 -20.57 -21.49
N ILE A 231 6.47 -21.50 -20.77
CA ILE A 231 7.08 -22.76 -20.39
C ILE A 231 6.66 -23.82 -21.41
N PRO A 232 7.60 -24.37 -22.22
CA PRO A 232 7.26 -25.39 -23.21
C PRO A 232 6.81 -26.69 -22.53
N ASN A 233 6.03 -27.50 -23.26
CA ASN A 233 5.65 -28.87 -22.88
C ASN A 233 5.03 -28.99 -21.48
N THR A 234 4.13 -28.06 -21.14
CA THR A 234 3.39 -28.08 -19.87
C THR A 234 2.01 -28.71 -20.03
N LYS A 235 1.51 -29.29 -18.93
CA LYS A 235 0.16 -29.87 -18.87
C LYS A 235 -0.37 -29.91 -17.43
N ASP A 236 -1.64 -30.27 -17.30
CA ASP A 236 -2.29 -30.58 -16.01
C ASP A 236 -2.28 -29.39 -15.03
N TRP A 237 -2.60 -28.18 -15.52
CA TRP A 237 -2.76 -26.99 -14.67
C TRP A 237 -3.88 -27.19 -13.66
N VAL A 238 -3.55 -26.96 -12.38
CA VAL A 238 -4.49 -26.92 -11.27
C VAL A 238 -4.38 -25.55 -10.61
N PRO A 239 -5.45 -24.73 -10.59
CA PRO A 239 -5.43 -23.43 -9.95
C PRO A 239 -5.46 -23.55 -8.42
N ALA A 240 -4.81 -22.62 -7.73
CA ALA A 240 -4.93 -22.42 -6.29
C ALA A 240 -6.34 -21.93 -5.95
N LYS A 241 -7.02 -22.63 -5.04
CA LYS A 241 -8.36 -22.28 -4.56
C LYS A 241 -8.39 -22.26 -3.04
N GLU A 242 -9.27 -21.42 -2.50
CA GLU A 242 -9.64 -21.51 -1.09
C GLU A 242 -10.40 -22.83 -0.88
N SER A 243 -9.98 -23.57 0.14
CA SER A 243 -10.67 -24.75 0.62
C SER A 243 -11.35 -24.41 1.94
N ILE A 244 -12.64 -24.73 2.05
CA ILE A 244 -13.41 -24.57 3.28
C ILE A 244 -13.64 -25.97 3.83
N SER A 245 -13.21 -26.20 5.06
CA SER A 245 -13.53 -27.42 5.80
C SER A 245 -14.58 -27.10 6.84
N VAL A 246 -15.55 -28.00 7.00
CA VAL A 246 -16.61 -27.90 7.99
C VAL A 246 -16.54 -29.14 8.87
N SER A 247 -16.39 -28.93 10.17
CA SER A 247 -16.47 -29.98 11.19
C SER A 247 -17.63 -29.68 12.13
N SER A 248 -18.26 -30.74 12.65
CA SER A 248 -19.38 -30.61 13.58
C SER A 248 -19.22 -31.60 14.72
N GLU A 249 -19.47 -31.14 15.93
CA GLU A 249 -19.56 -31.98 17.12
C GLU A 249 -21.00 -32.03 17.62
N ALA A 250 -21.47 -33.23 17.94
CA ALA A 250 -22.78 -33.43 18.54
C ALA A 250 -22.67 -33.34 20.07
N TYR A 251 -23.41 -32.41 20.65
CA TYR A 251 -23.65 -32.26 22.08
C TYR A 251 -25.06 -32.76 22.41
N TYR A 252 -25.34 -33.07 23.68
CA TYR A 252 -26.66 -33.54 24.11
C TYR A 252 -27.79 -32.53 23.79
N ASP A 253 -27.47 -31.24 23.72
CA ASP A 253 -28.42 -30.16 23.44
C ASP A 253 -28.38 -29.67 21.98
N GLY A 254 -27.63 -30.33 21.09
CA GLY A 254 -27.61 -30.01 19.66
C GLY A 254 -26.24 -30.18 19.00
N VAL A 255 -26.14 -29.75 17.73
CA VAL A 255 -24.90 -29.84 16.95
C VAL A 255 -24.25 -28.46 16.86
N VAL A 256 -22.97 -28.37 17.24
CA VAL A 256 -22.17 -27.15 17.07
C VAL A 256 -21.25 -27.34 15.87
N GLY A 257 -21.37 -26.47 14.87
CA GLY A 257 -20.51 -26.47 13.69
C GLY A 257 -19.33 -25.50 13.85
N SER A 258 -18.19 -25.88 13.30
CA SER A 258 -17.03 -25.02 13.09
C SER A 258 -16.59 -25.10 11.63
N SER A 259 -16.07 -23.99 11.11
CA SER A 259 -15.50 -23.94 9.76
C SER A 259 -14.11 -23.34 9.80
N SER A 260 -13.18 -23.90 9.04
CA SER A 260 -11.87 -23.29 8.79
C SER A 260 -11.62 -23.17 7.29
N SER A 261 -10.85 -22.16 6.89
CA SER A 261 -10.45 -21.95 5.49
C SER A 261 -8.93 -21.96 5.36
N SER A 262 -8.44 -22.49 4.24
CA SER A 262 -7.03 -22.47 3.87
C SER A 262 -6.87 -22.23 2.37
N ILE A 263 -5.72 -21.67 1.97
CA ILE A 263 -5.37 -21.52 0.56
C ILE A 263 -4.61 -22.76 0.07
N GLY A 264 -5.12 -23.39 -1.00
CA GLY A 264 -4.43 -24.50 -1.66
C GLY A 264 -3.28 -24.01 -2.57
N SER A 265 -2.39 -24.92 -2.93
CA SER A 265 -1.36 -24.65 -3.95
C SER A 265 -1.93 -24.70 -5.36
N ALA A 266 -1.29 -24.00 -6.30
CA ALA A 266 -1.44 -24.29 -7.73
C ALA A 266 -0.37 -25.30 -8.17
N SER A 267 -0.62 -26.05 -9.23
CA SER A 267 0.35 -27.03 -9.75
C SER A 267 0.25 -27.23 -11.25
N PHE A 268 1.33 -27.73 -11.85
CA PHE A 268 1.34 -28.24 -13.23
C PHE A 268 2.51 -29.21 -13.43
N SER A 269 2.46 -29.98 -14.51
CA SER A 269 3.57 -30.82 -14.95
C SER A 269 4.31 -30.20 -16.13
N VAL A 270 5.63 -30.39 -16.19
CA VAL A 270 6.48 -29.94 -17.30
C VAL A 270 7.38 -31.08 -17.77
N ALA A 271 7.57 -31.21 -19.09
CA ALA A 271 8.68 -31.96 -19.66
C ALA A 271 9.78 -30.97 -20.05
N PHE A 272 10.98 -31.12 -19.47
CA PHE A 272 12.08 -30.20 -19.67
C PHE A 272 12.58 -30.22 -21.12
N GLY A 273 13.02 -29.06 -21.61
CA GLY A 273 13.42 -28.88 -23.00
C GLY A 273 14.86 -29.28 -23.29
N ILE A 274 15.68 -29.42 -22.25
CA ILE A 274 17.12 -29.70 -22.35
C ILE A 274 17.43 -30.99 -21.60
N ASP A 275 17.97 -30.87 -20.39
CA ASP A 275 18.51 -31.96 -19.59
C ASP A 275 17.82 -32.09 -18.23
N GLY A 276 16.90 -31.17 -17.90
CA GLY A 276 16.31 -31.10 -16.56
C GLY A 276 17.33 -30.67 -15.51
N VAL A 277 18.38 -29.95 -15.87
CA VAL A 277 19.37 -29.40 -14.93
C VAL A 277 19.67 -27.93 -15.24
N THR A 278 19.76 -27.60 -16.53
CA THR A 278 20.08 -26.27 -17.05
C THR A 278 18.87 -25.48 -17.53
N ASP A 279 17.66 -26.06 -17.43
CA ASP A 279 16.42 -25.37 -17.77
C ASP A 279 16.23 -24.10 -16.91
N ALA A 280 15.97 -22.96 -17.56
CA ALA A 280 15.93 -21.65 -16.91
C ALA A 280 14.92 -21.56 -15.74
N LEU A 281 13.83 -22.33 -15.79
CA LEU A 281 12.83 -22.40 -14.73
C LEU A 281 13.42 -22.96 -13.42
N LEU A 282 14.38 -23.90 -13.50
CA LEU A 282 15.05 -24.49 -12.32
C LEU A 282 15.89 -23.45 -11.58
N GLY A 283 16.57 -22.56 -12.31
CA GLY A 283 17.34 -21.46 -11.72
C GLY A 283 16.50 -20.43 -10.97
N LYS A 284 15.16 -20.54 -11.04
CA LYS A 284 14.20 -19.67 -10.35
C LYS A 284 13.50 -20.36 -9.19
N GLU A 285 13.75 -21.65 -8.95
CA GLU A 285 13.11 -22.40 -7.87
C GLU A 285 13.28 -21.70 -6.51
N GLY A 286 12.23 -21.73 -5.68
CA GLY A 286 12.20 -21.07 -4.38
C GLY A 286 11.95 -19.56 -4.44
N GLN A 287 11.90 -18.95 -5.62
CA GLN A 287 11.51 -17.54 -5.77
C GLN A 287 9.99 -17.40 -5.81
N ASN A 288 9.49 -16.28 -5.31
CA ASN A 288 8.10 -15.88 -5.50
C ASN A 288 7.94 -15.38 -6.93
N LEU A 289 7.10 -15.99 -7.76
CA LEU A 289 6.89 -15.58 -9.14
C LEU A 289 5.41 -15.58 -9.49
N MET A 290 5.09 -14.88 -10.56
CA MET A 290 3.78 -14.96 -11.19
C MET A 290 3.73 -16.04 -12.28
N PHE A 291 2.66 -16.82 -12.26
CA PHE A 291 2.35 -17.85 -13.25
C PHE A 291 1.03 -17.51 -13.93
N MET A 292 1.06 -17.49 -15.26
CA MET A 292 -0.10 -17.23 -16.09
C MET A 292 -0.50 -18.50 -16.84
N PHE A 293 -1.71 -18.98 -16.61
CA PHE A 293 -2.30 -20.05 -17.40
C PHE A 293 -3.27 -19.48 -18.43
N LYS A 294 -3.11 -19.88 -19.69
CA LYS A 294 -4.03 -19.59 -20.77
C LYS A 294 -4.75 -20.88 -21.20
N PRO A 295 -6.09 -20.97 -21.09
CA PRO A 295 -6.84 -22.10 -21.63
C PRO A 295 -6.78 -22.16 -23.17
N ASP A 296 -6.49 -21.03 -23.81
CA ASP A 296 -6.18 -20.92 -25.24
C ASP A 296 -5.05 -19.89 -25.40
N LYS A 297 -3.90 -20.32 -25.91
CA LYS A 297 -2.69 -19.51 -26.08
C LYS A 297 -2.93 -18.25 -26.91
N ASN A 298 -3.83 -18.36 -27.89
CA ASN A 298 -4.22 -17.26 -28.78
C ASN A 298 -5.39 -16.44 -28.22
N GLY A 299 -5.96 -16.87 -27.09
CA GLY A 299 -7.06 -16.18 -26.41
C GLY A 299 -6.59 -15.05 -25.50
N VAL A 300 -7.56 -14.22 -25.11
CA VAL A 300 -7.38 -13.12 -24.16
C VAL A 300 -7.67 -13.51 -22.72
N SER A 301 -8.40 -14.61 -22.48
CA SER A 301 -8.68 -15.08 -21.13
C SER A 301 -7.46 -15.78 -20.54
N TYR A 302 -7.18 -15.50 -19.27
CA TYR A 302 -6.07 -16.13 -18.55
C TYR A 302 -6.37 -16.23 -17.05
N GLN A 303 -5.57 -17.02 -16.36
CA GLN A 303 -5.54 -17.12 -14.92
C GLN A 303 -4.18 -16.67 -14.41
N LEU A 304 -4.13 -15.95 -13.28
CA LEU A 304 -2.88 -15.62 -12.60
C LEU A 304 -2.83 -16.23 -11.22
N THR A 305 -1.66 -16.78 -10.88
CA THR A 305 -1.27 -17.21 -9.54
C THR A 305 0.07 -16.58 -9.22
N GLN A 306 0.23 -16.05 -8.01
CA GLN A 306 1.51 -15.55 -7.53
C GLN A 306 1.88 -16.28 -6.24
N GLY A 307 3.10 -16.79 -6.18
CA GLY A 307 3.59 -17.54 -5.03
C GLY A 307 4.99 -18.09 -5.22
N THR A 308 5.56 -18.57 -4.11
CA THR A 308 6.83 -19.31 -4.12
C THR A 308 6.61 -20.70 -4.70
N PHE A 309 7.47 -21.14 -5.61
CA PHE A 309 7.32 -22.45 -6.25
C PHE A 309 8.49 -23.39 -5.98
N ALA A 310 8.20 -24.68 -6.06
CA ALA A 310 9.15 -25.78 -5.99
C ALA A 310 8.92 -26.74 -7.17
N ILE A 311 9.95 -27.47 -7.56
CA ILE A 311 9.94 -28.41 -8.68
C ILE A 311 10.47 -29.78 -8.24
N ALA A 312 9.60 -30.78 -8.24
CA ALA A 312 10.02 -32.17 -8.02
C ALA A 312 10.42 -32.80 -9.36
N GLN A 313 11.73 -32.98 -9.57
CA GLN A 313 12.27 -33.49 -10.83
C GLN A 313 12.33 -35.02 -10.87
N THR A 314 12.20 -35.58 -12.08
CA THR A 314 12.27 -37.02 -12.34
C THR A 314 13.08 -37.29 -13.61
N PHE A 315 13.96 -38.30 -13.53
CA PHE A 315 14.86 -38.71 -14.61
C PHE A 315 14.64 -40.19 -14.93
N GLY A 316 13.65 -40.46 -15.80
CA GLY A 316 13.36 -41.82 -16.24
C GLY A 316 14.34 -42.31 -17.30
N VAL A 317 14.68 -43.61 -17.26
CA VAL A 317 15.45 -44.25 -18.33
C VAL A 317 14.63 -44.22 -19.63
N LYS A 318 15.23 -43.72 -20.73
CA LYS A 318 14.57 -43.53 -22.04
C LYS A 318 13.33 -42.63 -22.01
N ALA A 319 13.27 -41.71 -21.05
CA ALA A 319 12.22 -40.69 -20.96
C ALA A 319 12.85 -39.29 -21.01
N ALA A 320 12.08 -38.30 -21.45
CA ALA A 320 12.46 -36.90 -21.27
C ALA A 320 12.45 -36.58 -19.75
N PRO A 321 13.42 -35.80 -19.25
CA PRO A 321 13.37 -35.29 -17.89
C PRO A 321 12.06 -34.52 -17.66
N ALA A 322 11.43 -34.74 -16.51
CA ALA A 322 10.13 -34.14 -16.18
C ALA A 322 10.12 -33.54 -14.78
N GLY A 323 9.23 -32.58 -14.55
CA GLY A 323 9.05 -31.91 -13.27
C GLY A 323 7.58 -31.76 -12.88
N ALA A 324 7.29 -31.95 -11.60
CA ALA A 324 6.03 -31.57 -10.98
C ALA A 324 6.22 -30.24 -10.24
N VAL A 325 5.57 -29.19 -10.73
CA VAL A 325 5.68 -27.84 -10.16
C VAL A 325 4.55 -27.63 -9.17
N THR A 326 4.89 -27.15 -7.97
CA THR A 326 3.93 -26.73 -6.94
C THR A 326 4.18 -25.27 -6.59
N ILE A 327 3.12 -24.45 -6.57
CA ILE A 327 3.17 -23.03 -6.26
C ILE A 327 2.40 -22.81 -4.96
N ALA A 328 3.11 -22.42 -3.90
CA ALA A 328 2.55 -21.97 -2.64
C ALA A 328 1.96 -20.56 -2.82
N ALA A 329 0.68 -20.51 -3.21
CA ALA A 329 0.00 -19.27 -3.54
C ALA A 329 -0.29 -18.42 -2.30
N GLN A 330 -0.09 -17.10 -2.42
CA GLN A 330 -0.41 -16.15 -1.34
C GLN A 330 -1.89 -15.71 -1.35
N GLN A 331 -2.57 -15.94 -2.47
CA GLN A 331 -4.00 -15.70 -2.66
C GLN A 331 -4.53 -16.66 -3.73
N ALA A 332 -5.85 -16.84 -3.78
CA ALA A 332 -6.48 -17.68 -4.80
C ALA A 332 -6.13 -17.23 -6.23
N THR A 333 -6.00 -18.22 -7.12
CA THR A 333 -5.84 -17.97 -8.55
C THR A 333 -7.00 -17.13 -9.05
N ARG A 334 -6.68 -16.06 -9.76
CA ARG A 334 -7.69 -15.14 -10.28
C ARG A 334 -7.89 -15.33 -11.78
N ASN A 335 -9.15 -15.35 -12.20
CA ASN A 335 -9.54 -15.36 -13.61
C ASN A 335 -9.57 -13.93 -14.14
N PHE A 336 -9.04 -13.76 -15.35
CA PHE A 336 -9.09 -12.52 -16.11
C PHE A 336 -9.69 -12.83 -17.49
N ALA A 337 -10.65 -12.01 -17.89
CA ALA A 337 -11.32 -12.11 -19.18
C ALA A 337 -11.58 -10.67 -19.63
N SER A 338 -10.60 -10.10 -20.36
CA SER A 338 -10.49 -8.69 -20.76
C SER A 338 -10.57 -7.67 -19.61
#